data_AF-A0A7V0NDJ8-F1
#
_entry.id   AF-A0A7V0NDJ8-F1
#
_cell.length_a   1.000
_cell.length_b   1.000
_cell.length_c   1.000
_cell.angle_alpha   90.00
_cell.angle_beta   90.00
_cell.angle_gamma   90.00
#
_symmetry.space_group_name_H-M   'P 1'
#
loop_
_entity.id
_entity.type
_entity.pdbx_description
1 polymer ?
#
loop_
_entity_poly.entity_id
_entity_poly.type
_entity_poly.pdbx_seq_one_letter_code
_entity_poly.pdbx_strand_id
1 'polypeptide(L)'
;MNDFFRRHRVAILWAVLGSFVFGSIILFAFNRIFYYRRGRPQGPEAETVLVAGGEEFDRATLDQAYRNLLDTYERFYRSLGLDFDEQLAGSEGLFRRETLRAQAAEGLIYQVIVAQEARKLGISVSKSELSRAAEER
;
A
#
# COMPACT_ATOMS: atom_id res chain seq x y z
N MET A 1 1.85 -39.62 46.16
CA MET A 1 1.38 -39.05 44.88
C MET A 1 2.19 -37.80 44.47
N ASN A 2 3.50 -37.71 44.73
CA ASN A 2 4.25 -36.43 44.61
C ASN A 2 5.69 -36.48 44.04
N ASP A 3 6.25 -37.64 43.66
CA ASP A 3 7.63 -37.69 43.16
C ASP A 3 7.78 -37.43 41.65
N PHE A 4 6.72 -37.67 40.86
CA PHE A 4 6.73 -37.39 39.41
C PHE A 4 6.77 -35.89 39.11
N PHE A 5 5.99 -35.10 39.85
CA PHE A 5 5.93 -33.63 39.73
C PHE A 5 7.20 -32.93 40.21
N ARG A 6 7.94 -33.52 41.16
CA ARG A 6 9.21 -32.96 41.64
C ARG A 6 10.33 -33.09 40.61
N ARG A 7 10.38 -34.22 39.89
CA ARG A 7 11.41 -34.51 38.88
C ARG A 7 11.18 -33.79 37.55
N HIS A 8 9.93 -33.55 37.18
CA HIS A 8 9.55 -32.89 35.92
C HIS A 8 9.10 -31.43 36.09
N ARG A 9 9.26 -30.85 37.29
CA ARG A 9 8.82 -29.48 37.61
C ARG A 9 9.36 -28.44 36.63
N VAL A 10 10.63 -28.59 36.24
CA VAL A 10 11.31 -27.73 35.27
C VAL A 10 10.74 -27.93 33.87
N ALA A 11 10.52 -29.18 33.44
CA ALA A 11 9.94 -29.49 32.13
C ALA A 11 8.51 -28.98 31.97
N ILE A 12 7.69 -29.09 33.03
CA ILE A 12 6.32 -28.57 33.04
C ILE A 12 6.32 -27.04 32.97
N LEU A 13 7.21 -26.37 33.71
CA LEU A 13 7.39 -24.91 33.64
C LEU A 13 7.79 -24.44 32.24
N TRP A 14 8.73 -25.13 31.60
CA TRP A 14 9.13 -24.82 30.21
C TRP A 14 8.03 -25.10 29.19
N ALA A 15 7.21 -26.14 29.38
CA ALA A 15 6.08 -26.43 28.51
C ALA A 15 4.99 -25.35 28.59
N VAL A 16 4.69 -24.86 29.81
CA VAL A 16 3.74 -23.76 30.02
C VAL A 16 4.27 -22.45 29.43
N LEU A 17 5.55 -22.14 29.63
CA LEU A 17 6.19 -20.95 29.08
C LEU A 17 6.21 -21.00 27.54
N GLY A 18 6.56 -22.15 26.96
CA GLY A 18 6.57 -22.37 25.52
C GLY A 18 5.18 -22.22 24.91
N SER A 19 4.14 -22.77 25.55
CA SER A 19 2.74 -22.61 25.13
C SER A 19 2.29 -21.15 25.10
N PHE A 20 2.67 -20.35 26.10
CA PHE A 20 2.29 -18.94 26.17
C PHE A 20 2.97 -18.11 25.08
N VAL A 21 4.25 -18.38 24.81
CA VAL A 21 5.01 -17.71 23.74
C VAL A 21 4.50 -18.14 22.36
N PHE A 22 4.30 -19.44 22.11
CA PHE A 22 3.76 -19.92 20.84
C PHE A 22 2.34 -19.42 20.58
N GLY A 23 1.47 -19.43 21.59
CA GLY A 23 0.11 -18.90 21.47
C GLY A 23 0.09 -17.42 21.11
N SER A 24 1.00 -16.64 21.71
CA SER A 24 1.13 -15.20 21.43
C SER A 24 1.63 -14.93 20.00
N ILE A 25 2.60 -15.71 19.52
CA ILE A 25 3.14 -15.57 18.15
C ILE A 25 2.09 -15.96 17.10
N ILE A 26 1.34 -17.04 17.34
CA ILE A 26 0.28 -17.49 16.43
C ILE A 26 -0.83 -16.44 16.35
N LEU A 27 -1.32 -15.91 17.48
CA LEU A 27 -2.34 -14.86 17.46
C LEU A 27 -1.86 -13.58 16.79
N PHE A 28 -0.60 -13.19 16.99
CA PHE A 28 -0.01 -12.02 16.33
C PHE A 28 0.14 -12.22 14.82
N ALA A 29 0.56 -13.41 14.37
CA ALA A 29 0.66 -13.75 12.95
C ALA A 29 -0.73 -13.81 12.27
N PHE A 30 -1.72 -14.40 12.92
CA PHE A 30 -3.10 -14.46 12.42
C PHE A 30 -3.75 -13.09 12.36
N ASN A 31 -3.60 -12.25 13.38
CA ASN A 31 -4.17 -10.90 13.36
C ASN A 31 -3.58 -10.07 12.21
N ARG A 32 -2.28 -10.20 11.92
CA ARG A 32 -1.65 -9.51 10.78
C ARG A 32 -2.23 -9.97 9.44
N ILE A 33 -2.39 -11.28 9.22
CA ILE A 33 -2.92 -11.83 7.96
C ILE A 33 -4.40 -11.46 7.76
N PHE A 34 -5.21 -11.49 8.82
CA PHE A 34 -6.64 -11.17 8.72
C PHE A 34 -6.91 -9.66 8.63
N TYR A 35 -6.09 -8.81 9.22
CA TYR A 35 -6.24 -7.34 9.13
C TYR A 35 -6.02 -6.84 7.69
N TYR A 36 -5.10 -7.44 6.92
CA TYR A 36 -4.91 -7.11 5.49
C TYR A 36 -6.03 -7.63 4.57
N ARG A 37 -6.86 -8.59 5.01
CA ARG A 37 -7.95 -9.16 4.20
C ARG A 37 -9.33 -8.55 4.47
N ARG A 38 -9.52 -7.78 5.53
CA ARG A 38 -10.87 -7.43 6.03
C ARG A 38 -11.52 -6.17 5.44
N GLY A 39 -10.91 -5.54 4.43
CA GLY A 39 -11.33 -4.22 3.96
C GLY A 39 -11.59 -4.09 2.47
N ARG A 40 -11.85 -5.18 1.71
CA ARG A 40 -12.22 -5.00 0.29
C ARG A 40 -13.73 -4.85 0.11
N PRO A 41 -14.20 -3.78 -0.56
CA PRO A 41 -15.54 -3.75 -1.12
C PRO A 41 -15.73 -5.00 -2.00
N GLN A 42 -16.93 -5.57 -2.07
CA GLN A 42 -17.22 -6.65 -3.02
C GLN A 42 -18.03 -6.04 -4.16
N GLY A 43 -17.43 -5.98 -5.35
CA GLY A 43 -18.03 -5.39 -6.56
C GLY A 43 -16.99 -5.26 -7.69
N PRO A 44 -17.41 -4.96 -8.93
CA PRO A 44 -16.50 -4.79 -10.08
C PRO A 44 -15.43 -3.71 -9.85
N GLU A 45 -15.69 -2.74 -8.98
CA GLU A 45 -14.74 -1.68 -8.60
C GLU A 45 -13.62 -2.18 -7.66
N ALA A 46 -13.84 -3.31 -6.98
CA ALA A 46 -12.85 -3.94 -6.09
C ALA A 46 -12.04 -5.04 -6.79
N GLU A 47 -12.18 -5.16 -8.12
CA GLU A 47 -11.30 -5.99 -8.93
C GLU A 47 -9.86 -5.46 -8.79
N THR A 48 -8.96 -6.32 -8.31
CA THR A 48 -7.53 -6.02 -8.27
C THR A 48 -7.02 -5.92 -9.70
N VAL A 49 -6.55 -4.73 -10.10
CA VAL A 49 -6.01 -4.47 -11.44
C VAL A 49 -4.49 -4.47 -11.47
N LEU A 50 -3.83 -4.29 -10.31
CA LEU A 50 -2.38 -4.20 -10.19
C LEU A 50 -1.93 -4.75 -8.84
N VAL A 51 -0.82 -5.49 -8.83
CA VAL A 51 -0.16 -5.94 -7.60
C VAL A 51 1.30 -5.54 -7.66
N ALA A 52 1.77 -4.73 -6.71
CA ALA A 52 3.15 -4.27 -6.63
C ALA A 52 3.70 -4.49 -5.22
N GLY A 53 4.81 -5.21 -5.09
CA GLY A 53 5.47 -5.41 -3.79
C GLY A 53 4.59 -6.06 -2.71
N GLY A 54 3.56 -6.81 -3.09
CA GLY A 54 2.58 -7.42 -2.18
C GLY A 54 1.40 -6.50 -1.80
N GLU A 55 1.38 -5.28 -2.32
CA GLU A 55 0.25 -4.35 -2.23
C GLU A 55 -0.65 -4.52 -3.46
N GLU A 56 -1.95 -4.64 -3.22
CA GLU A 56 -2.94 -4.80 -4.28
C GLU A 56 -3.69 -3.49 -4.47
N PHE A 57 -3.80 -3.06 -5.73
CA PHE A 57 -4.51 -1.86 -6.12
C PHE A 57 -5.78 -2.24 -6.86
N ASP A 58 -6.89 -1.63 -6.43
CA ASP A 58 -8.16 -1.74 -7.11
C ASP A 58 -8.24 -0.76 -8.30
N ARG A 59 -9.28 -0.93 -9.12
CA ARG A 59 -9.50 -0.08 -10.29
C ARG A 59 -9.69 1.38 -9.90
N ALA A 60 -10.40 1.64 -8.80
CA ALA A 60 -10.67 3.00 -8.33
C ALA A 60 -9.38 3.77 -7.99
N THR A 61 -8.40 3.09 -7.39
CA THR A 61 -7.10 3.67 -7.04
C THR A 61 -6.30 4.02 -8.29
N LEU A 62 -6.29 3.12 -9.28
CA LEU A 62 -5.64 3.38 -10.56
C LEU A 62 -6.29 4.56 -11.30
N ASP A 63 -7.63 4.61 -11.34
CA ASP A 63 -8.37 5.71 -11.95
C ASP A 63 -8.10 7.05 -11.23
N GLN A 64 -7.94 7.04 -9.92
CA GLN A 64 -7.56 8.24 -9.17
C GLN A 64 -6.14 8.68 -9.49
N ALA A 65 -5.18 7.75 -9.55
CA ALA A 65 -3.80 8.06 -9.94
C ALA A 65 -3.75 8.64 -11.36
N TYR A 66 -4.54 8.08 -12.28
CA TYR A 66 -4.69 8.57 -13.64
C TYR A 66 -5.26 9.99 -13.69
N ARG A 67 -6.34 10.28 -12.96
CA ARG A 67 -6.89 11.65 -12.86
C ARG A 67 -5.87 12.65 -12.33
N ASN A 68 -5.15 12.31 -11.27
CA ASN A 68 -4.10 13.18 -10.71
C ASN A 68 -2.98 13.46 -11.72
N LEU A 69 -2.65 12.47 -12.56
CA LEU A 69 -1.68 12.62 -13.64
C LEU A 69 -2.21 13.56 -14.73
N LEU A 70 -3.47 13.40 -15.15
CA LEU A 70 -4.11 14.31 -16.11
C LEU A 70 -4.13 15.75 -15.60
N ASP A 71 -4.56 15.98 -14.35
CA ASP A 71 -4.57 17.33 -13.73
C ASP A 71 -3.17 17.96 -13.71
N THR A 72 -2.12 17.14 -13.60
CA THR A 72 -0.74 17.61 -13.62
C THR A 72 -0.33 18.05 -15.03
N TYR A 73 -0.64 17.25 -16.05
CA TYR A 73 -0.40 17.62 -17.44
C TYR A 73 -1.24 18.82 -17.85
N GLU A 74 -2.53 18.86 -17.51
CA GLU A 74 -3.42 19.98 -17.83
C GLU A 74 -2.87 21.29 -17.28
N ARG A 75 -2.45 21.32 -16.00
CA ARG A 75 -1.82 22.50 -15.39
C ARG A 75 -0.52 22.90 -16.11
N PHE A 76 0.30 21.93 -16.48
CA PHE A 76 1.53 22.18 -17.22
C PHE A 76 1.27 22.78 -18.60
N TYR A 77 0.37 22.18 -19.39
CA TYR A 77 0.01 22.67 -20.73
C TYR A 77 -0.67 24.04 -20.67
N ARG A 78 -1.58 24.25 -19.71
CA ARG A 78 -2.19 25.57 -19.46
C ARG A 78 -1.16 26.65 -19.15
N SER A 79 -0.08 26.31 -18.43
CA SER A 79 1.01 27.26 -18.14
C SER A 79 1.78 27.69 -19.40
N LEU A 80 1.71 26.88 -20.46
CA LEU A 80 2.28 27.17 -21.77
C LEU A 80 1.26 27.82 -22.73
N GLY A 81 0.03 28.08 -22.28
CA GLY A 81 -1.05 28.61 -23.12
C GLY A 81 -1.62 27.61 -24.12
N LEU A 82 -1.40 26.31 -23.90
CA LEU A 82 -1.88 25.22 -24.76
C LEU A 82 -3.08 24.51 -24.13
N ASP A 83 -3.93 23.92 -24.96
CA ASP A 83 -5.02 23.04 -24.53
C ASP A 83 -4.57 21.57 -24.58
N PHE A 84 -4.63 20.90 -23.42
CA PHE A 84 -4.26 19.49 -23.31
C PHE A 84 -5.37 18.57 -23.84
N ASP A 85 -6.63 18.99 -23.78
CA ASP A 85 -7.76 18.17 -24.21
C ASP A 85 -7.74 17.92 -25.71
N GLU A 86 -7.24 18.87 -26.49
CA GLU A 86 -6.99 18.70 -27.92
C GLU A 86 -6.01 17.56 -28.21
N GLN A 87 -5.03 17.31 -27.33
CA GLN A 87 -4.09 16.20 -27.49
C GLN A 87 -4.69 14.83 -27.16
N LEU A 88 -5.79 14.80 -26.41
CA LEU A 88 -6.52 13.60 -26.03
C LEU A 88 -7.74 13.33 -26.93
N ALA A 89 -7.97 14.18 -27.93
CA ALA A 89 -9.01 14.03 -28.93
C ALA A 89 -8.58 13.10 -30.08
N GLY A 90 -9.56 12.54 -30.80
CA GLY A 90 -9.33 11.67 -31.94
C GLY A 90 -8.79 10.27 -31.60
N SER A 91 -8.43 9.51 -32.63
CA SER A 91 -7.95 8.13 -32.50
C SER A 91 -6.57 8.03 -31.84
N GLU A 92 -5.67 8.97 -32.12
CA GLU A 92 -4.37 9.08 -31.43
C GLU A 92 -4.54 9.39 -29.95
N GLY A 93 -5.55 10.21 -29.61
CA GLY A 93 -5.91 10.52 -28.22
C GLY A 93 -6.28 9.28 -27.40
N LEU A 94 -6.96 8.29 -28.01
CA LEU A 94 -7.28 7.03 -27.33
C LEU A 94 -6.01 6.25 -26.93
N PHE A 95 -5.04 6.15 -27.84
CA PHE A 95 -3.77 5.50 -27.53
C PHE A 95 -2.98 6.25 -26.45
N ARG A 96 -2.98 7.59 -26.49
CA ARG A 96 -2.35 8.41 -25.44
C ARG A 96 -3.02 8.21 -24.08
N ARG A 97 -4.35 8.10 -24.03
CA ARG A 97 -5.07 7.82 -22.77
C ARG A 97 -4.60 6.52 -22.12
N GLU A 98 -4.46 5.45 -22.91
CA GLU A 98 -3.98 4.17 -22.40
C GLU A 98 -2.50 4.23 -21.97
N THR A 99 -1.67 4.97 -22.72
CA THR A 99 -0.27 5.21 -22.33
C THR A 99 -0.16 5.96 -21.01
N LEU A 100 -0.99 7.00 -20.81
CA LEU A 100 -1.04 7.77 -19.57
C LEU A 100 -1.60 6.94 -18.40
N ARG A 101 -2.55 6.02 -18.66
CA ARG A 101 -2.99 5.05 -17.65
C ARG A 101 -1.87 4.11 -17.24
N ALA A 102 -1.08 3.60 -18.18
CA ALA A 102 0.10 2.79 -17.87
C ALA A 102 1.12 3.59 -17.04
N GLN A 103 1.36 4.86 -17.40
CA GLN A 103 2.24 5.75 -16.63
C GLN A 103 1.73 6.00 -15.21
N ALA A 104 0.41 6.11 -15.01
CA ALA A 104 -0.19 6.20 -13.68
C ALA A 104 0.04 4.92 -12.86
N ALA A 105 -0.07 3.74 -13.47
CA ALA A 105 0.25 2.46 -12.82
C ALA A 105 1.73 2.38 -12.44
N GLU A 106 2.65 2.81 -13.31
CA GLU A 106 4.08 2.91 -13.00
C GLU A 106 4.35 3.85 -11.82
N GLY A 107 3.64 4.98 -11.75
CA GLY A 107 3.71 5.89 -10.61
C GLY A 107 3.32 5.23 -9.29
N LEU A 108 2.26 4.40 -9.28
CA LEU A 108 1.87 3.62 -8.11
C LEU A 108 2.93 2.59 -7.72
N ILE A 109 3.48 1.86 -8.70
CA ILE A 109 4.59 0.91 -8.47
C ILE A 109 5.79 1.63 -7.84
N TYR A 110 6.17 2.79 -8.37
CA TYR A 110 7.29 3.57 -7.86
C TYR A 110 7.06 4.02 -6.42
N GLN A 111 5.85 4.48 -6.08
CA GLN A 111 5.49 4.85 -4.71
C GLN A 111 5.67 3.67 -3.74
N VAL A 112 5.25 2.46 -4.14
CA VAL A 112 5.44 1.25 -3.32
C VAL A 112 6.93 0.97 -3.10
N ILE A 113 7.73 1.02 -4.16
CA ILE A 113 9.18 0.77 -4.09
C ILE A 113 9.84 1.76 -3.13
N VAL A 114 9.55 3.06 -3.30
CA VAL A 114 10.08 4.12 -2.43
C VAL A 114 9.64 3.92 -0.98
N ALA A 115 8.36 3.60 -0.74
CA ALA A 115 7.86 3.39 0.61
C ALA A 115 8.45 2.13 1.27
N GLN A 116 8.72 1.07 0.50
CA GLN A 116 9.40 -0.12 1.00
C GLN A 116 10.86 0.18 1.35
N GLU A 117 11.56 0.90 0.49
CA GLU A 117 12.96 1.23 0.70
C GLU A 117 13.15 2.22 1.86
N ALA A 118 12.31 3.24 1.97
CA ALA A 118 12.29 4.15 3.11
C ALA A 118 12.12 3.39 4.44
N ARG A 119 11.21 2.40 4.48
CA ARG A 119 11.01 1.55 5.66
C ARG A 119 12.24 0.71 6.00
N LYS A 120 12.93 0.14 5.00
CA LYS A 120 14.18 -0.62 5.22
C LYS A 120 15.29 0.27 5.77
N LEU A 121 15.37 1.51 5.29
CA LEU A 121 16.34 2.50 5.73
C LEU A 121 15.96 3.18 7.06
N GLY A 122 14.80 2.84 7.65
CA GLY A 122 14.32 3.46 8.88
C GLY A 122 13.91 4.93 8.73
N ILE A 123 13.69 5.39 7.49
CA ILE A 123 13.25 6.76 7.21
C ILE A 123 11.76 6.85 7.50
N SER A 124 11.39 7.74 8.42
CA SER A 124 10.00 8.08 8.72
C SER A 124 9.86 9.59 8.85
N VAL A 125 8.73 10.12 8.42
CA VAL A 125 8.42 11.56 8.51
C VAL A 125 7.27 11.71 9.47
N SER A 126 7.41 12.59 10.47
CA SER A 126 6.32 12.84 11.41
C SER A 126 5.20 13.62 10.74
N LYS A 127 3.95 13.36 11.13
CA LYS A 127 2.78 14.09 10.61
C LYS A 127 2.88 15.61 10.88
N SER A 128 3.52 15.99 11.99
CA SER A 128 3.80 17.37 12.36
C SER A 128 4.83 18.07 11.46
N GLU A 129 5.77 17.34 10.87
CA GLU A 129 6.70 17.91 9.88
C GLU A 129 6.05 18.04 8.52
N LEU A 130 5.22 17.07 8.12
CA LEU A 130 4.46 17.13 6.86
C LEU A 130 3.47 18.29 6.83
N SER A 131 2.74 18.51 7.92
CA SER A 131 1.78 19.63 8.02
C SER A 131 2.49 20.98 7.91
N ARG A 132 3.59 21.16 8.63
CA ARG A 132 4.41 22.39 8.55
C ARG A 132 4.93 22.65 7.14
N ALA A 133 5.46 21.63 6.47
CA ALA A 133 5.95 21.76 5.10
C ALA A 133 4.84 22.08 4.08
N ALA A 134 3.60 21.69 4.35
CA ALA A 134 2.45 22.00 3.50
C ALA A 134 1.94 23.44 3.69
N GLU A 135 2.11 24.02 4.88
CA GLU A 135 1.74 25.41 5.20
C GLU A 135 2.78 26.44 4.71
N GLU A 136 4.02 26.01 4.47
CA GLU A 136 5.10 26.86 3.94
C GLU A 136 5.04 27.10 2.42
N ARG A 137 4.00 26.62 1.73
CA ARG A 137 3.72 26.87 0.30
C ARG A 137 2.64 27.91 0.10
#